data_AF-A0A954N4N5-F1
#
_entry.id   AF-A0A954N4N5-F1
#
_cell.length_a   1.000
_cell.length_b   1.000
_cell.length_c   1.000
_cell.angle_alpha   90.00
_cell.angle_beta   90.00
_cell.angle_gamma   90.00
#
_symmetry.space_group_name_H-M   'P 1'
#
loop_
_entity.id
_entity.type
_entity.pdbx_description
1 polymer ?
#
loop_
_entity_poly.entity_id
_entity_poly.type
_entity_poly.pdbx_seq_one_letter_code
_entity_poly.pdbx_strand_id
1 'polypeptide(L)'
;VAYHSMLIFGTLGVASQGTPGPIPKEIPNDYEQPLHDLLLTYNEVTARNAIESYHDAQQALDMAMNLFSTGYLPLEQRVLAENLFFAICHKIRRVADEMEYYPEELTGLDRMLSDLVFCNFSLFQSMPDSWAIKQLFPVMPIHRLSEQPTRHAVLCDITCDSDGKIDTFIDRRDVKKTLVLHNYDGSPYYMGAFLIGAYQEILGDLHNLFGDTNTVHVDLKDGEVVLETIIKGETVYEVLDYVQYNGRDLIARLQTHVENAVRKGLIDNEQAGHVVRFYEESLNGYTYLEGARDA
;
A
#
# COMPACT_ATOMS: atom_id res chain seq x y z
N VAL A 1 10.27 -15.55 -23.54
CA VAL A 1 10.60 -15.65 -22.10
C VAL A 1 9.60 -14.85 -21.27
N ALA A 2 9.49 -13.51 -21.38
CA ALA A 2 8.60 -12.67 -20.53
C ALA A 2 7.23 -13.25 -20.10
N TYR A 3 6.44 -13.86 -21.01
CA TYR A 3 5.07 -14.34 -20.74
C TYR A 3 4.94 -15.59 -19.85
N HIS A 4 6.03 -16.33 -19.59
CA HIS A 4 5.94 -17.65 -18.95
C HIS A 4 5.82 -17.63 -17.41
N SER A 5 5.98 -16.46 -16.79
CA SER A 5 5.94 -16.30 -15.34
C SER A 5 5.00 -15.15 -14.95
N MET A 6 4.33 -15.31 -13.81
CA MET A 6 3.49 -14.30 -13.17
C MET A 6 3.75 -14.32 -11.65
N LEU A 7 3.74 -13.15 -11.03
CA LEU A 7 3.81 -13.03 -9.58
C LEU A 7 2.39 -12.92 -9.04
N ILE A 8 2.04 -13.79 -8.09
CA ILE A 8 0.76 -13.71 -7.37
C ILE A 8 1.03 -13.27 -5.94
N PHE A 9 0.33 -12.24 -5.48
CA PHE A 9 0.48 -11.70 -4.14
C PHE A 9 -0.85 -11.29 -3.54
N GLY A 10 -0.93 -11.37 -2.21
CA GLY A 10 -2.13 -11.00 -1.43
C GLY A 10 -2.14 -9.52 -1.06
N THR A 11 -3.33 -9.01 -0.74
CA THR A 11 -3.52 -7.68 -0.15
C THR A 11 -3.63 -7.80 1.36
N LEU A 12 -2.81 -7.03 2.08
CA LEU A 12 -2.78 -7.00 3.55
C LEU A 12 -3.74 -5.96 4.12
N GLY A 13 -3.97 -4.86 3.39
CA GLY A 13 -4.83 -3.79 3.85
C GLY A 13 -4.93 -2.67 2.85
N VAL A 14 -5.85 -1.75 3.11
CA VAL A 14 -6.08 -0.57 2.29
C VAL A 14 -6.17 0.65 3.20
N ALA A 15 -5.36 1.67 2.92
CA ALA A 15 -5.54 2.99 3.50
C ALA A 15 -6.38 3.81 2.53
N SER A 16 -7.64 4.03 2.88
CA SER A 16 -8.54 4.84 2.07
C SER A 16 -8.17 6.31 2.18
N GLN A 17 -7.65 6.88 1.09
CA GLN A 17 -7.36 8.30 1.03
C GLN A 17 -8.63 9.08 0.77
N GLY A 18 -8.71 10.26 1.39
CA GLY A 18 -9.74 11.23 1.11
C GLY A 18 -11.17 10.86 1.54
N THR A 19 -11.43 9.70 2.18
CA THR A 19 -12.78 9.40 2.68
C THR A 19 -13.13 10.43 3.75
N PRO A 20 -14.01 11.40 3.45
CA PRO A 20 -14.16 12.53 4.32
C PRO A 20 -14.86 12.07 5.60
N GLY A 21 -14.33 12.47 6.75
CA GLY A 21 -15.04 12.39 8.00
C GLY A 21 -16.35 13.20 7.97
N PRO A 22 -17.14 13.19 9.05
CA PRO A 22 -18.33 14.02 9.13
C PRO A 22 -17.97 15.50 8.94
N ILE A 23 -18.50 16.10 7.88
CA ILE A 23 -18.31 17.51 7.59
C ILE A 23 -19.23 18.34 8.49
N PRO A 24 -18.69 19.29 9.28
CA PRO A 24 -19.51 20.13 10.14
C PRO A 24 -20.39 21.05 9.28
N LYS A 25 -21.56 21.39 9.81
CA LYS A 25 -22.48 22.34 9.14
C LYS A 25 -22.00 23.78 9.25
N GLU A 26 -21.30 24.10 10.32
CA GLU A 26 -20.82 25.44 10.65
C GLU A 26 -19.43 25.33 11.27
N ILE A 27 -18.58 26.32 10.98
CA ILE A 27 -17.28 26.51 11.61
C ILE A 27 -17.45 27.53 12.75
N PRO A 28 -16.92 27.27 13.96
CA PRO A 28 -16.92 28.26 15.04
C PRO A 28 -16.28 29.59 14.60
N ASN A 29 -16.87 30.72 14.98
CA ASN A 29 -16.42 32.05 14.52
C ASN A 29 -15.01 32.44 14.97
N ASP A 30 -14.46 31.74 15.96
CA ASP A 30 -13.11 31.93 16.49
C ASP A 30 -12.06 31.10 15.74
N TYR A 31 -12.47 30.25 14.80
CA TYR A 31 -11.56 29.48 13.95
C TYR A 31 -10.98 30.33 12.82
N GLU A 32 -9.87 29.85 12.28
CA GLU A 32 -9.08 30.60 11.34
C GLU A 32 -9.79 30.67 9.98
N GLN A 33 -9.67 31.83 9.31
CA GLN A 33 -10.33 32.13 8.04
C GLN A 33 -10.29 31.00 6.99
N PRO A 34 -9.18 30.28 6.80
CA PRO A 34 -9.14 29.21 5.80
C PRO A 34 -10.19 28.11 6.00
N LEU A 35 -10.62 27.84 7.23
CA LEU A 35 -11.65 26.83 7.50
C LEU A 35 -13.03 27.32 7.07
N HIS A 36 -13.32 28.60 7.25
CA HIS A 36 -14.55 29.23 6.76
C HIS A 36 -14.58 29.23 5.23
N ASP A 37 -13.46 29.58 4.59
CA ASP A 37 -13.33 29.58 3.13
C ASP A 37 -13.54 28.16 2.57
N LEU A 38 -12.90 27.15 3.16
CA LEU A 38 -13.09 25.74 2.78
C LEU A 38 -14.55 25.29 2.92
N LEU A 39 -15.23 25.62 4.02
CA LEU A 39 -16.63 25.24 4.21
C LEU A 39 -17.54 25.95 3.19
N LEU A 40 -17.29 27.23 2.89
CA LEU A 40 -18.03 27.98 1.88
C LEU A 40 -17.86 27.32 0.51
N THR A 41 -16.61 27.08 0.09
CA THR A 41 -16.29 26.40 -1.18
C THR A 41 -16.98 25.04 -1.25
N TYR A 42 -16.92 24.24 -0.18
CA TYR A 42 -17.61 22.94 -0.12
C TYR A 42 -19.11 23.04 -0.41
N ASN A 43 -19.79 24.05 0.15
CA ASN A 43 -21.22 24.25 -0.04
C ASN A 43 -21.55 24.74 -1.47
N GLU A 44 -20.70 25.58 -2.04
CA GLU A 44 -20.94 26.29 -3.31
C GLU A 44 -20.39 25.60 -4.57
N VAL A 45 -19.68 24.48 -4.46
CA VAL A 45 -19.20 23.72 -5.65
C VAL A 45 -20.35 23.35 -6.59
N THR A 46 -20.19 23.71 -7.85
CA THR A 46 -21.04 23.34 -9.00
C THR A 46 -20.18 22.97 -10.22
N ALA A 47 -20.81 22.50 -11.31
CA ALA A 47 -20.11 22.20 -12.55
C ALA A 47 -19.44 23.43 -13.18
N ARG A 48 -20.03 24.62 -13.02
CA ARG A 48 -19.53 25.82 -13.69
C ARG A 48 -18.29 26.41 -13.02
N ASN A 49 -18.18 26.27 -11.71
CA ASN A 49 -17.08 26.80 -10.90
C ASN A 49 -16.16 25.68 -10.36
N ALA A 50 -16.19 24.47 -10.93
CA ALA A 50 -15.45 23.32 -10.40
C ALA A 50 -13.92 23.56 -10.35
N ILE A 51 -13.37 24.17 -11.40
CA ILE A 51 -11.94 24.52 -11.49
C ILE A 51 -11.59 25.63 -10.49
N GLU A 52 -12.39 26.69 -10.45
CA GLU A 52 -12.21 27.81 -9.51
C GLU A 52 -12.26 27.31 -8.06
N SER A 53 -13.29 26.51 -7.73
CA SER A 53 -13.45 25.88 -6.42
C SER A 53 -12.26 24.99 -6.04
N TYR A 54 -11.65 24.31 -7.02
CA TYR A 54 -10.47 23.49 -6.77
C TYR A 54 -9.27 24.37 -6.37
N HIS A 55 -8.99 25.43 -7.13
CA HIS A 55 -7.89 26.35 -6.84
C HIS A 55 -8.10 27.11 -5.53
N ASP A 56 -9.33 27.57 -5.26
CA ASP A 56 -9.67 28.24 -4.00
C ASP A 56 -9.46 27.30 -2.80
N ALA A 57 -9.87 26.04 -2.93
CA ALA A 57 -9.66 25.03 -1.89
C ALA A 57 -8.17 24.72 -1.68
N GLN A 58 -7.37 24.65 -2.74
CA GLN A 58 -5.92 24.48 -2.64
C GLN A 58 -5.27 25.66 -1.91
N GLN A 59 -5.63 26.89 -2.28
CA GLN A 59 -5.09 28.09 -1.65
C GLN A 59 -5.47 28.17 -0.16
N ALA A 60 -6.72 27.84 0.19
CA ALA A 60 -7.17 27.80 1.57
C ALA A 60 -6.45 26.71 2.39
N LEU A 61 -6.26 25.51 1.82
CA LEU A 61 -5.49 24.46 2.48
C LEU A 61 -4.04 24.90 2.72
N ASP A 62 -3.38 25.51 1.74
CA ASP A 62 -2.01 26.01 1.88
C ASP A 62 -1.91 27.08 2.98
N MET A 63 -2.88 27.98 3.07
CA MET A 63 -2.96 28.95 4.17
C MET A 63 -3.10 28.26 5.53
N ALA A 64 -3.96 27.25 5.65
CA ALA A 64 -4.12 26.47 6.89
C ALA A 64 -2.82 25.74 7.28
N MET A 65 -2.12 25.15 6.31
CA MET A 65 -0.83 24.48 6.53
C MET A 65 0.27 25.44 6.97
N ASN A 66 0.29 26.65 6.41
CA ASN A 66 1.23 27.70 6.82
C ASN A 66 0.97 28.17 8.26
N LEU A 67 -0.30 28.41 8.63
CA LEU A 67 -0.68 28.77 10.00
C LEU A 67 -0.34 27.66 11.00
N PHE A 68 -0.58 26.39 10.64
CA PHE A 68 -0.21 25.25 11.47
C PHE A 68 1.30 25.18 11.69
N SER A 69 2.08 25.30 10.60
CA SER A 69 3.55 25.20 10.64
C SER A 69 4.19 26.33 11.46
N THR A 70 3.53 27.47 11.55
CA THR A 70 3.96 28.63 12.34
C THR A 70 3.37 28.67 13.75
N GLY A 71 2.56 27.68 14.13
CA GLY A 71 1.99 27.53 15.47
C GLY A 71 0.76 28.38 15.76
N TYR A 72 0.17 29.02 14.75
CA TYR A 72 -1.05 29.83 14.89
C TYR A 72 -2.34 29.04 14.73
N LEU A 73 -2.28 27.79 14.24
CA LEU A 73 -3.44 26.93 14.01
C LEU A 73 -3.27 25.58 14.71
N PRO A 74 -4.24 25.15 15.56
CA PRO A 74 -4.13 23.91 16.33
C PRO A 74 -4.41 22.67 15.47
N LEU A 75 -3.94 21.49 15.94
CA LEU A 75 -4.08 20.23 15.21
C LEU A 75 -5.54 19.89 14.85
N GLU A 76 -6.49 20.19 15.74
CA GLU A 76 -7.92 19.95 15.48
C GLU A 76 -8.41 20.69 14.22
N GLN A 77 -8.02 21.97 14.08
CA GLN A 77 -8.37 22.75 12.91
C GLN A 77 -7.66 22.27 11.65
N ARG A 78 -6.41 21.78 11.78
CA ARG A 78 -5.67 21.22 10.65
C ARG A 78 -6.38 19.98 10.11
N VAL A 79 -6.77 19.08 10.99
CA VAL A 79 -7.54 17.87 10.63
C VAL A 79 -8.84 18.25 9.93
N LEU A 80 -9.53 19.27 10.43
CA LEU A 80 -10.76 19.75 9.81
C LEU A 80 -10.53 20.36 8.42
N ALA A 81 -9.46 21.16 8.25
CA ALA A 81 -9.08 21.73 6.96
C ALA A 81 -8.74 20.65 5.92
N GLU A 82 -7.94 19.64 6.30
CA GLU A 82 -7.62 18.50 5.43
C GLU A 82 -8.89 17.72 5.05
N ASN A 83 -9.77 17.43 6.02
CA ASN A 83 -11.04 16.73 5.77
C ASN A 83 -11.96 17.51 4.82
N LEU A 84 -12.10 18.82 5.00
CA LEU A 84 -12.89 19.68 4.12
C LEU A 84 -12.31 19.69 2.70
N PHE A 85 -10.99 19.86 2.57
CA PHE A 85 -10.33 19.83 1.28
C PHE A 85 -10.60 18.53 0.51
N PHE A 86 -10.39 17.37 1.15
CA PHE A 86 -10.68 16.08 0.49
C PHE A 86 -12.16 15.92 0.15
N ALA A 87 -13.07 16.41 1.00
CA ALA A 87 -14.51 16.41 0.71
C ALA A 87 -14.87 17.26 -0.51
N ILE A 88 -14.25 18.44 -0.65
CA ILE A 88 -14.37 19.32 -1.81
C ILE A 88 -13.88 18.57 -3.05
N CYS A 89 -12.68 17.98 -3.02
CA CYS A 89 -12.12 17.24 -4.15
C CYS A 89 -13.01 16.07 -4.58
N HIS A 90 -13.61 15.32 -3.65
CA HIS A 90 -14.58 14.29 -3.99
C HIS A 90 -15.85 14.85 -4.63
N LYS A 91 -16.36 15.99 -4.15
CA LYS A 91 -17.54 16.66 -4.74
C LYS A 91 -17.21 17.17 -6.15
N ILE A 92 -16.05 17.78 -6.34
CA ILE A 92 -15.54 18.25 -7.64
C ILE A 92 -15.42 17.08 -8.62
N ARG A 93 -14.81 15.95 -8.21
CA ARG A 93 -14.69 14.77 -9.07
C ARG A 93 -16.05 14.27 -9.56
N ARG A 94 -17.03 14.12 -8.66
CA ARG A 94 -18.39 13.68 -9.03
C ARG A 94 -19.05 14.60 -10.06
N VAL A 95 -18.89 15.91 -9.86
CA VAL A 95 -19.46 16.91 -10.76
C VAL A 95 -18.72 16.95 -12.10
N ALA A 96 -17.39 16.77 -12.09
CA ALA A 96 -16.56 16.70 -13.30
C ALA A 96 -16.88 15.46 -14.16
N ASP A 97 -17.20 14.32 -13.52
CA ASP A 97 -17.61 13.08 -14.20
C ASP A 97 -18.93 13.24 -14.98
N GLU A 98 -19.78 14.21 -14.61
CA GLU A 98 -21.05 14.53 -15.28
C GLU A 98 -20.88 15.55 -16.43
N MET A 99 -19.69 16.10 -16.62
CA MET A 99 -19.41 17.07 -17.69
C MET A 99 -19.25 16.38 -19.05
N GLU A 100 -19.58 17.12 -20.12
CA GLU A 100 -19.34 16.65 -21.49
C GLU A 100 -17.84 16.47 -21.80
N TYR A 101 -17.00 17.31 -21.19
CA TYR A 101 -15.55 17.24 -21.30
C TYR A 101 -14.93 17.35 -19.90
N TYR A 102 -14.11 16.37 -19.54
CA TYR A 102 -13.39 16.35 -18.28
C TYR A 102 -12.18 17.31 -18.35
N PRO A 103 -12.08 18.34 -17.50
CA PRO A 103 -10.98 19.30 -17.54
C PRO A 103 -9.63 18.66 -17.25
N GLU A 104 -8.59 18.99 -18.05
CA GLU A 104 -7.23 18.46 -17.86
C GLU A 104 -6.65 18.79 -16.48
N GLU A 105 -6.96 19.97 -15.93
CA GLU A 105 -6.52 20.43 -14.60
C GLU A 105 -7.02 19.53 -13.47
N LEU A 106 -8.15 18.83 -13.66
CA LEU A 106 -8.74 17.94 -12.68
C LEU A 106 -8.23 16.50 -12.80
N THR A 107 -7.45 16.16 -13.84
CA THR A 107 -6.99 14.77 -14.07
C THR A 107 -6.13 14.22 -12.95
N GLY A 108 -5.49 15.09 -12.17
CA GLY A 108 -4.73 14.71 -10.98
C GLY A 108 -5.59 14.22 -9.80
N LEU A 109 -6.91 14.50 -9.81
CA LEU A 109 -7.80 14.15 -8.69
C LEU A 109 -7.87 12.64 -8.46
N ASP A 110 -7.87 11.83 -9.51
CA ASP A 110 -7.93 10.37 -9.37
C ASP A 110 -6.74 9.82 -8.60
N ARG A 111 -5.55 10.36 -8.88
CA ARG A 111 -4.32 9.99 -8.16
C ARG A 111 -4.31 10.54 -6.74
N MET A 112 -4.77 11.77 -6.53
CA MET A 112 -4.80 12.38 -5.20
C MET A 112 -5.80 11.68 -4.27
N LEU A 113 -6.92 11.21 -4.82
CA LEU A 113 -7.99 10.52 -4.10
C LEU A 113 -7.87 8.99 -4.19
N SER A 114 -6.74 8.46 -4.69
CA SER A 114 -6.55 7.03 -4.83
C SER A 114 -6.24 6.39 -3.49
N ASP A 115 -6.85 5.23 -3.22
CA ASP A 115 -6.53 4.41 -2.08
C ASP A 115 -5.10 3.86 -2.19
N LEU A 116 -4.44 3.66 -1.05
CA LEU A 116 -3.16 2.95 -1.00
C LEU A 116 -3.45 1.49 -0.63
N VAL A 117 -3.13 0.57 -1.53
CA VAL A 117 -3.35 -0.87 -1.34
C VAL A 117 -2.04 -1.54 -1.02
N PHE A 118 -1.90 -2.01 0.21
CA PHE A 118 -0.69 -2.67 0.69
C PHE A 118 -0.69 -4.14 0.30
N CYS A 119 0.32 -4.52 -0.45
CA CYS A 119 0.45 -5.80 -1.12
C CYS A 119 1.62 -6.58 -0.53
N ASN A 120 1.41 -7.85 -0.20
CA ASN A 120 2.40 -8.70 0.45
C ASN A 120 3.47 -9.21 -0.54
N PHE A 121 4.32 -8.31 -1.01
CA PHE A 121 5.48 -8.60 -1.84
C PHE A 121 6.53 -7.48 -1.69
N SER A 122 7.70 -7.65 -2.31
CA SER A 122 8.74 -6.62 -2.41
C SER A 122 8.92 -6.26 -3.88
N LEU A 123 8.78 -4.98 -4.21
CA LEU A 123 8.98 -4.48 -5.58
C LEU A 123 10.43 -4.69 -6.01
N PHE A 124 11.37 -4.48 -5.10
CA PHE A 124 12.81 -4.61 -5.34
C PHE A 124 13.23 -6.06 -5.57
N GLN A 125 12.58 -7.02 -4.91
CA GLN A 125 12.87 -8.44 -5.11
C GLN A 125 12.24 -8.96 -6.39
N SER A 126 10.94 -8.71 -6.60
CA SER A 126 10.17 -9.42 -7.63
C SER A 126 9.98 -8.64 -8.93
N MET A 127 10.17 -7.31 -8.92
CA MET A 127 9.94 -6.43 -10.09
C MET A 127 10.97 -5.27 -10.17
N PRO A 128 12.29 -5.55 -10.07
CA PRO A 128 13.33 -4.53 -10.00
C PRO A 128 13.33 -3.54 -11.18
N ASP A 129 12.97 -3.98 -12.38
CA ASP A 129 12.92 -3.08 -13.56
C ASP A 129 11.83 -2.01 -13.44
N SER A 130 10.76 -2.29 -12.68
CA SER A 130 9.70 -1.30 -12.43
C SER A 130 10.26 -0.12 -11.64
N TRP A 131 11.11 -0.40 -10.65
CA TRP A 131 11.80 0.61 -9.88
C TRP A 131 12.91 1.31 -10.70
N ALA A 132 13.82 0.53 -11.29
CA ALA A 132 15.07 1.01 -11.88
C ALA A 132 14.89 1.76 -13.21
N ILE A 133 14.03 1.26 -14.11
CA ILE A 133 13.87 1.81 -15.47
C ILE A 133 12.42 2.19 -15.79
N LYS A 134 11.53 2.21 -14.79
CA LYS A 134 10.10 2.53 -14.93
C LYS A 134 9.39 1.60 -15.92
N GLN A 135 9.80 0.33 -15.95
CA GLN A 135 9.14 -0.69 -16.76
C GLN A 135 7.70 -0.89 -16.28
N LEU A 136 6.77 -0.95 -17.23
CA LEU A 136 5.36 -1.19 -16.96
C LEU A 136 5.07 -2.69 -17.04
N PHE A 137 4.45 -3.21 -15.98
CA PHE A 137 3.93 -4.57 -15.93
C PHE A 137 2.40 -4.53 -15.87
N PRO A 138 1.69 -5.40 -16.62
CA PRO A 138 0.26 -5.57 -16.42
C PRO A 138 0.01 -6.11 -15.01
N VAL A 139 -0.82 -5.41 -14.24
CA VAL A 139 -1.25 -5.85 -12.90
C VAL A 139 -2.77 -5.83 -12.84
N MET A 140 -3.37 -6.90 -12.36
CA MET A 140 -4.83 -6.98 -12.17
C MET A 140 -5.23 -7.97 -11.07
N PRO A 141 -6.43 -7.84 -10.48
CA PRO A 141 -7.02 -8.89 -9.66
C PRO A 141 -7.13 -10.20 -10.45
N ILE A 142 -6.92 -11.33 -9.80
CA ILE A 142 -7.07 -12.67 -10.44
C ILE A 142 -8.40 -13.34 -10.11
N HIS A 143 -9.27 -12.65 -9.39
CA HIS A 143 -10.59 -13.11 -8.97
C HIS A 143 -11.55 -11.91 -8.92
N ARG A 144 -12.85 -12.17 -8.69
CA ARG A 144 -13.94 -11.17 -8.73
C ARG A 144 -14.07 -10.43 -10.08
N LEU A 145 -13.57 -11.02 -11.17
CA LEU A 145 -13.57 -10.42 -12.52
C LEU A 145 -14.96 -10.16 -13.12
N SER A 146 -16.02 -10.73 -12.52
CA SER A 146 -17.41 -10.47 -12.90
C SER A 146 -18.02 -9.27 -12.17
N GLU A 147 -17.33 -8.71 -11.18
CA GLU A 147 -17.74 -7.51 -10.46
C GLU A 147 -17.09 -6.29 -11.09
N GLN A 148 -17.79 -5.16 -11.10
CA GLN A 148 -17.22 -3.93 -11.62
C GLN A 148 -16.34 -3.27 -10.55
N PRO A 149 -15.04 -3.04 -10.80
CA PRO A 149 -14.18 -2.29 -9.88
C PRO A 149 -14.56 -0.80 -9.88
N THR A 150 -14.48 -0.14 -8.73
CA THR A 150 -14.97 1.24 -8.53
C THR A 150 -14.00 2.15 -7.76
N ARG A 151 -12.93 1.59 -7.18
CA ARG A 151 -11.98 2.34 -6.35
C ARG A 151 -10.68 2.56 -7.13
N HIS A 152 -10.24 3.81 -7.25
CA HIS A 152 -8.92 4.11 -7.78
C HIS A 152 -7.88 3.79 -6.69
N ALA A 153 -6.79 3.13 -7.08
CA ALA A 153 -5.76 2.70 -6.16
C ALA A 153 -4.35 2.81 -6.75
N VAL A 154 -3.39 3.01 -5.86
CA VAL A 154 -1.95 2.79 -6.08
C VAL A 154 -1.55 1.57 -5.27
N LEU A 155 -0.68 0.73 -5.83
CA LEU A 155 -0.21 -0.47 -5.15
C LEU A 155 1.07 -0.14 -4.41
N CYS A 156 1.10 -0.41 -3.12
CA CYS A 156 2.30 -0.29 -2.28
C CYS A 156 2.76 -1.69 -1.90
N ASP A 157 4.07 -1.91 -1.95
CA ASP A 157 4.68 -3.10 -1.39
C ASP A 157 4.78 -2.98 0.15
N ILE A 158 5.38 -3.96 0.82
CA ILE A 158 5.53 -3.95 2.29
C ILE A 158 6.88 -3.39 2.77
N THR A 159 7.67 -2.82 1.87
CA THR A 159 8.96 -2.25 2.24
C THR A 159 8.78 -0.91 2.95
N CYS A 160 9.77 -0.53 3.75
CA CYS A 160 9.83 0.78 4.39
C CYS A 160 10.23 1.91 3.42
N ASP A 161 10.49 1.59 2.14
CA ASP A 161 10.91 2.57 1.14
C ASP A 161 9.70 3.15 0.41
N SER A 162 9.64 4.48 0.30
CA SER A 162 8.58 5.18 -0.43
C SER A 162 8.57 4.92 -1.95
N ASP A 163 9.67 4.39 -2.49
CA ASP A 163 9.80 3.92 -3.86
C ASP A 163 9.19 2.52 -4.08
N GLY A 164 8.86 1.78 -3.00
CA GLY A 164 8.18 0.49 -3.00
C GLY A 164 6.70 0.60 -3.40
N LYS A 165 6.41 1.15 -4.59
CA LYS A 165 5.06 1.33 -5.10
C LYS A 165 4.98 1.23 -6.61
N ILE A 166 3.80 0.85 -7.10
CA ILE A 166 3.41 0.88 -8.51
C ILE A 166 2.34 1.95 -8.66
N ASP A 167 2.73 3.10 -9.21
CA ASP A 167 1.87 4.27 -9.45
C ASP A 167 1.71 4.61 -10.95
N THR A 168 2.11 3.67 -11.81
CA THR A 168 1.96 3.75 -13.27
C THR A 168 1.47 2.43 -13.83
N PHE A 169 0.37 2.47 -14.58
CA PHE A 169 -0.34 1.31 -15.09
C PHE A 169 -0.58 1.42 -16.59
N ILE A 170 -0.66 0.27 -17.26
CA ILE A 170 -0.88 0.17 -18.70
C ILE A 170 -2.33 0.57 -19.03
N ASP A 171 -2.51 1.43 -20.03
CA ASP A 171 -3.82 1.69 -20.65
C ASP A 171 -3.71 1.73 -22.18
N ARG A 172 -4.85 1.73 -22.87
CA ARG A 172 -4.95 1.59 -24.34
C ARG A 172 -4.35 2.77 -25.12
N ARG A 173 -4.24 3.94 -24.50
CA ARG A 173 -3.81 5.19 -25.18
C ARG A 173 -2.64 5.88 -24.50
N ASP A 174 -2.52 5.75 -23.17
CA ASP A 174 -1.47 6.39 -22.38
C ASP A 174 -1.20 5.58 -21.09
N VAL A 175 -0.33 6.07 -20.21
CA VAL A 175 -0.03 5.47 -18.90
C VAL A 175 -0.97 6.06 -17.84
N LYS A 176 -1.77 5.20 -17.20
CA LYS A 176 -2.61 5.61 -16.07
C LYS A 176 -1.80 5.75 -14.79
N LYS A 177 -2.21 6.66 -13.91
CA LYS A 177 -1.57 6.87 -12.59
C LYS A 177 -2.21 6.06 -11.46
N THR A 178 -3.31 5.35 -11.75
CA THR A 178 -4.06 4.55 -10.78
C THR A 178 -4.63 3.31 -11.45
N LEU A 179 -4.81 2.24 -10.68
CA LEU A 179 -5.53 1.04 -11.07
C LEU A 179 -6.93 1.05 -10.44
N VAL A 180 -7.96 0.70 -11.20
CA VAL A 180 -9.32 0.60 -10.66
C VAL A 180 -9.52 -0.80 -10.09
N LEU A 181 -9.82 -0.89 -8.79
CA LEU A 181 -9.98 -2.12 -8.02
C LEU A 181 -11.38 -2.22 -7.39
N HIS A 182 -11.72 -3.43 -6.97
CA HIS A 182 -12.91 -3.67 -6.17
C HIS A 182 -12.77 -3.05 -4.78
N ASN A 183 -13.89 -2.77 -4.12
CA ASN A 183 -13.85 -2.36 -2.72
C ASN A 183 -13.30 -3.52 -1.86
N TYR A 184 -12.26 -3.24 -1.10
CA TYR A 184 -11.66 -4.20 -0.17
C TYR A 184 -12.52 -4.31 1.09
N ASP A 185 -12.92 -5.53 1.42
CA ASP A 185 -13.83 -5.86 2.53
C ASP A 185 -13.13 -6.69 3.64
N GLY A 186 -11.81 -6.81 3.57
CA GLY A 186 -11.02 -7.65 4.47
C GLY A 186 -11.00 -9.14 4.11
N SER A 187 -11.71 -9.56 3.05
CA SER A 187 -11.56 -10.92 2.52
C SER A 187 -10.25 -11.09 1.74
N PRO A 188 -9.76 -12.33 1.55
CA PRO A 188 -8.57 -12.58 0.75
C PRO A 188 -8.67 -11.97 -0.65
N TYR A 189 -7.74 -11.07 -0.96
CA TYR A 189 -7.74 -10.33 -2.22
C TYR A 189 -6.37 -10.46 -2.90
N TYR A 190 -6.31 -11.33 -3.91
CA TYR A 190 -5.11 -11.62 -4.69
C TYR A 190 -5.03 -10.82 -5.98
N MET A 191 -3.81 -10.38 -6.30
CA MET A 191 -3.46 -9.74 -7.56
C MET A 191 -2.34 -10.51 -8.25
N GLY A 192 -2.31 -10.38 -9.57
CA GLY A 192 -1.29 -10.95 -10.42
C GLY A 192 -0.54 -9.83 -11.14
N ALA A 193 0.79 -9.85 -11.06
CA ALA A 193 1.66 -9.10 -11.97
C ALA A 193 2.16 -10.04 -13.07
N PHE A 194 1.95 -9.64 -14.32
CA PHE A 194 2.22 -10.47 -15.49
C PHE A 194 3.46 -9.97 -16.23
N LEU A 195 3.99 -10.81 -17.12
CA LEU A 195 5.15 -10.51 -17.97
C LEU A 195 6.47 -10.35 -17.20
N ILE A 196 6.58 -10.96 -16.02
CA ILE A 196 7.77 -10.87 -15.16
C ILE A 196 8.85 -11.91 -15.48
N GLY A 197 8.63 -12.80 -16.45
CA GLY A 197 9.55 -13.92 -16.70
C GLY A 197 10.91 -13.56 -17.32
N ALA A 198 11.20 -12.29 -17.59
CA ALA A 198 12.51 -11.90 -18.12
C ALA A 198 13.19 -10.93 -17.16
N TYR A 199 14.46 -11.21 -16.84
CA TYR A 199 15.34 -10.43 -15.95
C TYR A 199 14.93 -10.36 -14.48
N GLN A 200 13.64 -10.36 -14.14
CA GLN A 200 13.17 -9.99 -12.80
C GLN A 200 13.70 -10.94 -11.71
N GLU A 201 13.63 -12.25 -11.94
CA GLU A 201 14.04 -13.26 -10.94
C GLU A 201 15.53 -13.16 -10.57
N ILE A 202 16.41 -12.82 -11.51
CA ILE A 202 17.87 -12.79 -11.25
C ILE A 202 18.39 -11.42 -10.81
N LEU A 203 17.62 -10.36 -11.04
CA LEU A 203 17.99 -8.98 -10.69
C LEU A 203 17.43 -8.52 -9.34
N GLY A 204 16.62 -9.36 -8.68
CA GLY A 204 16.04 -9.06 -7.37
C GLY A 204 17.12 -8.78 -6.31
N ASP A 205 16.83 -7.82 -5.43
CA ASP A 205 17.69 -7.48 -4.29
C ASP A 205 16.93 -7.64 -2.95
N LEU A 206 17.67 -8.00 -1.91
CA LEU A 206 17.21 -8.29 -0.55
C LEU A 206 16.88 -7.01 0.24
N HIS A 207 16.16 -6.07 -0.37
CA HIS A 207 15.78 -4.82 0.27
C HIS A 207 14.90 -5.11 1.50
N ASN A 208 15.25 -4.54 2.65
CA ASN A 208 14.68 -4.88 3.97
C ASN A 208 14.75 -6.37 4.35
N LEU A 209 15.69 -7.13 3.77
CA LEU A 209 15.86 -8.56 4.01
C LEU A 209 14.64 -9.40 3.60
N PHE A 210 13.84 -8.91 2.64
CA PHE A 210 12.85 -9.76 1.98
C PHE A 210 13.56 -10.65 0.97
N GLY A 211 13.46 -11.96 1.20
CA GLY A 211 14.13 -12.98 0.41
C GLY A 211 13.37 -13.40 -0.84
N ASP A 212 13.90 -14.41 -1.51
CA ASP A 212 13.27 -15.02 -2.67
C ASP A 212 11.85 -15.51 -2.37
N THR A 213 10.97 -15.37 -3.37
CA THR A 213 9.59 -15.81 -3.25
C THR A 213 9.42 -17.30 -3.50
N ASN A 214 8.36 -17.90 -2.97
CA ASN A 214 7.94 -19.25 -3.39
C ASN A 214 7.69 -19.29 -4.91
N THR A 215 8.27 -20.27 -5.59
CA THR A 215 8.13 -20.46 -7.05
C THR A 215 7.53 -21.82 -7.35
N VAL A 216 6.51 -21.86 -8.19
CA VAL A 216 5.82 -23.09 -8.57
C VAL A 216 5.77 -23.21 -10.09
N HIS A 217 6.22 -24.35 -10.61
CA HIS A 217 6.08 -24.69 -12.03
C HIS A 217 4.77 -25.43 -12.26
N VAL A 218 3.92 -24.86 -13.10
CA VAL A 218 2.60 -25.37 -13.43
C VAL A 218 2.59 -25.86 -14.87
N ASP A 219 2.17 -27.11 -15.08
CA ASP A 219 1.99 -27.71 -16.40
C ASP A 219 0.53 -28.13 -16.62
N LEU A 220 0.13 -28.24 -17.89
CA LEU A 220 -1.17 -28.72 -18.31
C LEU A 220 -1.00 -30.06 -19.04
N LYS A 221 -1.24 -31.16 -18.33
CA LYS A 221 -1.14 -32.53 -18.86
C LYS A 221 -2.54 -33.08 -19.07
N ASP A 222 -2.89 -33.37 -20.34
CA ASP A 222 -4.21 -33.88 -20.73
C ASP A 222 -5.40 -33.03 -20.25
N GLY A 223 -5.18 -31.71 -20.08
CA GLY A 223 -6.18 -30.76 -19.58
C GLY A 223 -6.26 -30.67 -18.05
N GLU A 224 -5.48 -31.47 -17.32
CA GLU A 224 -5.33 -31.36 -15.87
C GLU A 224 -4.14 -30.47 -15.49
N VAL A 225 -4.33 -29.66 -14.44
CA VAL A 225 -3.28 -28.80 -13.89
C VAL A 225 -2.38 -29.63 -12.98
N VAL A 226 -1.09 -29.69 -13.29
CA VAL A 226 -0.08 -30.43 -12.54
C VAL A 226 0.98 -29.47 -12.01
N LEU A 227 1.26 -29.54 -10.71
CA LEU A 227 2.36 -28.81 -10.09
C LEU A 227 3.62 -29.68 -10.16
N GLU A 228 4.55 -29.35 -11.06
CA GLU A 228 5.74 -30.18 -11.28
C GLU A 228 6.86 -29.91 -10.29
N THR A 229 7.05 -28.65 -9.92
CA THR A 229 8.16 -28.24 -9.06
C THR A 229 7.68 -27.15 -8.13
N ILE A 230 8.04 -27.28 -6.85
CA ILE A 230 7.79 -26.27 -5.82
C ILE A 230 9.14 -25.93 -5.22
N ILE A 231 9.58 -24.70 -5.44
CA ILE A 231 10.77 -24.12 -4.83
C ILE A 231 10.26 -23.23 -3.70
N LYS A 232 10.68 -23.54 -2.47
CA LYS A 232 10.35 -22.70 -1.33
C LYS A 232 11.18 -21.42 -1.40
N GLY A 233 10.53 -20.30 -1.11
CA GLY A 233 11.20 -19.04 -0.89
C GLY A 233 11.98 -19.04 0.41
N GLU A 234 12.72 -17.97 0.64
CA GLU A 234 13.71 -17.92 1.71
C GLU A 234 13.09 -17.57 3.06
N THR A 235 13.66 -18.19 4.08
CA THR A 235 13.36 -17.94 5.49
C THR A 235 14.20 -16.79 6.05
N VAL A 236 13.76 -16.23 7.19
CA VAL A 236 14.55 -15.21 7.91
C VAL A 236 15.94 -15.74 8.28
N TYR A 237 16.04 -17.02 8.64
CA TYR A 237 17.30 -17.69 8.92
C TYR A 237 18.27 -17.61 7.74
N GLU A 238 17.80 -17.95 6.53
CA GLU A 238 18.61 -17.97 5.30
C GLU A 238 19.05 -16.56 4.92
N VAL A 239 18.15 -15.58 4.99
CA VAL A 239 18.49 -14.21 4.64
C VAL A 239 19.49 -13.59 5.63
N LEU A 240 19.38 -13.92 6.92
CA LEU A 240 20.35 -13.48 7.93
C LEU A 240 21.74 -14.11 7.73
N ASP A 241 21.82 -15.32 7.17
CA ASP A 241 23.10 -15.96 6.84
C ASP A 241 23.86 -15.17 5.75
N TYR A 242 23.17 -14.60 4.77
CA TYR A 242 23.80 -13.73 3.75
C TYR A 242 24.53 -12.53 4.38
N VAL A 243 23.91 -11.91 5.38
CA VAL A 243 24.50 -10.79 6.13
C VAL A 243 25.40 -11.25 7.29
N GLN A 244 25.86 -12.50 7.25
CA GLN A 244 26.86 -13.10 8.14
C GLN A 244 26.39 -13.27 9.60
N TYR A 245 25.09 -13.42 9.82
CA TYR A 245 24.53 -13.80 11.11
C TYR A 245 24.27 -15.31 11.17
N ASN A 246 24.87 -15.96 12.16
CA ASN A 246 24.59 -17.37 12.40
C ASN A 246 23.33 -17.53 13.27
N GLY A 247 22.27 -18.13 12.73
CA GLY A 247 21.01 -18.29 13.45
C GLY A 247 21.10 -19.12 14.74
N ARG A 248 22.02 -20.09 14.83
CA ARG A 248 22.23 -20.85 16.08
C ARG A 248 22.84 -19.98 17.17
N ASP A 249 23.79 -19.11 16.81
CA ASP A 249 24.38 -18.15 17.75
C ASP A 249 23.34 -17.14 18.23
N LEU A 250 22.43 -16.71 17.36
CA LEU A 250 21.32 -15.82 17.71
C LEU A 250 20.38 -16.46 18.75
N ILE A 251 19.96 -17.71 18.51
CA ILE A 251 19.11 -18.47 19.45
C ILE A 251 19.82 -18.64 20.80
N ALA A 252 21.10 -19.04 20.80
CA ALA A 252 21.86 -19.23 22.04
C ALA A 252 22.01 -17.93 22.87
N ARG A 253 22.19 -16.79 22.19
CA ARG A 253 22.22 -15.47 22.84
C ARG A 253 20.86 -15.10 23.43
N LEU A 254 19.75 -15.37 22.71
CA LEU A 254 18.41 -15.14 23.23
C LEU A 254 18.14 -16.00 24.47
N GLN A 255 18.45 -17.30 24.42
CA GLN A 255 18.30 -18.21 25.55
C GLN A 255 19.04 -17.69 26.78
N THR A 256 20.27 -17.21 26.62
CA THR A 256 21.05 -16.59 27.71
C THR A 256 20.35 -15.36 28.30
N HIS A 257 19.75 -14.50 27.47
CA HIS A 257 18.97 -13.34 27.95
C HIS A 257 17.69 -13.75 28.67
N VAL A 258 16.97 -14.76 28.16
CA VAL A 258 15.75 -15.30 28.75
C VAL A 258 16.04 -15.91 30.12
N GLU A 259 17.10 -16.71 30.25
CA GLU A 259 17.52 -17.27 31.55
C GLU A 259 17.84 -16.17 32.59
N ASN A 260 18.51 -15.11 32.16
CA ASN A 260 18.82 -13.98 33.02
C ASN A 260 17.55 -13.22 33.45
N ALA A 261 16.55 -13.11 32.58
CA ALA A 261 15.26 -12.49 32.90
C ALA A 261 14.47 -13.34 33.92
N VAL A 262 14.47 -14.67 33.77
CA VAL A 262 13.88 -15.59 34.74
C VAL A 262 14.56 -15.46 36.10
N ARG A 263 15.91 -15.43 36.15
CA ARG A 263 16.66 -15.25 37.42
C ARG A 263 16.35 -13.92 38.11
N LYS A 264 16.05 -12.87 37.35
CA LYS A 264 15.65 -11.56 37.87
C LYS A 264 14.17 -11.48 38.25
N GLY A 265 13.38 -12.53 38.01
CA GLY A 265 11.94 -12.56 38.28
C GLY A 265 11.13 -11.64 37.36
N LEU A 266 11.66 -11.29 36.17
CA LEU A 266 10.94 -10.46 35.19
C LEU A 266 9.91 -11.28 34.39
N ILE A 267 10.19 -12.56 34.19
CA ILE A 267 9.34 -13.53 33.51
C ILE A 267 9.37 -14.88 34.23
N ASP A 268 8.35 -15.69 34.06
CA ASP A 268 8.32 -17.07 34.54
C ASP A 268 8.85 -18.08 33.50
N ASN A 269 8.88 -19.36 33.86
CA ASN A 269 9.39 -20.44 32.99
C ASN A 269 8.47 -20.73 31.79
N GLU A 270 7.17 -20.47 31.90
CA GLU A 270 6.22 -20.70 30.81
C GLU A 270 6.40 -19.62 29.75
N GLN A 271 6.45 -18.37 30.18
CA GLN A 271 6.77 -17.21 29.34
C GLN A 271 8.13 -17.37 28.66
N ALA A 272 9.14 -17.86 29.39
CA ALA A 272 10.45 -18.16 28.83
C ALA A 272 10.38 -19.18 27.68
N GLY A 273 9.64 -20.28 27.87
CA GLY A 273 9.42 -21.28 26.84
C GLY A 273 8.71 -20.71 25.61
N HIS A 274 7.68 -19.89 25.81
CA HIS A 274 6.96 -19.24 24.71
C HIS A 274 7.84 -18.28 23.91
N VAL A 275 8.68 -17.46 24.57
CA VAL A 275 9.57 -16.51 23.89
C VAL A 275 10.61 -17.23 23.03
N VAL A 276 11.25 -18.27 23.56
CA VAL A 276 12.26 -19.03 22.80
C VAL A 276 11.62 -19.72 21.61
N ARG A 277 10.47 -20.38 21.81
CA ARG A 277 9.74 -21.05 20.73
C ARG A 277 9.30 -20.07 19.64
N PHE A 278 8.71 -18.94 20.04
CA PHE A 278 8.27 -17.90 19.10
C PHE A 278 9.43 -17.37 18.26
N TYR A 279 10.60 -17.16 18.87
CA TYR A 279 11.79 -16.71 18.15
C TYR A 279 12.33 -17.75 17.18
N GLU A 280 12.37 -19.02 17.59
CA GLU A 280 12.78 -20.12 16.70
C GLU A 280 11.81 -20.29 15.53
N GLU A 281 10.50 -20.23 15.76
CA GLU A 281 9.48 -20.30 14.72
C GLU A 281 9.60 -19.10 13.76
N SER A 282 9.78 -17.88 14.29
CA SER A 282 9.95 -16.66 13.49
C SER A 282 11.22 -16.70 12.63
N LEU A 283 12.32 -17.23 13.18
CA LEU A 283 13.58 -17.34 12.44
C LEU A 283 13.48 -18.34 11.29
N ASN A 284 12.74 -19.43 11.46
CA ASN A 284 12.46 -20.41 10.40
C ASN A 284 11.25 -20.02 9.53
N GLY A 285 10.61 -18.90 9.84
CA GLY A 285 9.47 -18.37 9.11
C GLY A 285 9.88 -17.79 7.76
N TYR A 286 8.91 -17.70 6.86
CA TYR A 286 9.06 -17.04 5.58
C TYR A 286 9.30 -15.53 5.77
N THR A 287 10.06 -14.90 4.89
CA THR A 287 10.43 -13.48 5.04
C THR A 287 9.26 -12.50 4.86
N TYR A 288 8.18 -12.92 4.20
CA TYR A 288 7.00 -12.10 3.93
C TYR A 288 5.97 -12.19 5.06
N LEU A 289 5.04 -11.22 5.10
CA LEU A 289 4.09 -11.09 6.19
C LEU A 289 2.99 -12.15 6.15
N GLU A 290 2.51 -12.52 7.31
CA GLU A 290 1.34 -13.38 7.48
C GLU A 290 0.05 -12.52 7.51
N GLY A 291 -1.04 -13.06 6.97
CA GLY A 291 -2.33 -12.36 7.01
C GLY A 291 -2.89 -12.33 8.44
N ALA A 292 -3.83 -11.43 8.73
CA ALA A 292 -4.47 -11.33 10.06
C ALA A 292 -5.23 -12.59 10.52
N ARG A 293 -5.31 -13.65 9.68
CA ARG A 293 -5.89 -14.95 10.02
C ARG A 293 -4.87 -16.04 10.33
N ASP A 294 -3.59 -15.77 10.09
CA ASP A 294 -2.50 -16.74 10.22
C ASP A 294 -1.66 -16.55 11.50
N ALA A 295 -2.00 -15.54 12.33
CA ALA A 295 -1.38 -15.22 13.62
C ALA A 295 -2.21 -15.64 14.85
#